data_AF-A0A7W8HG83-F1
#
_entry.id   AF-A0A7W8HG83-F1
#
_cell.length_a   1.000
_cell.length_b   1.000
_cell.length_c   1.000
_cell.angle_alpha   90.00
_cell.angle_beta   90.00
_cell.angle_gamma   90.00
#
_symmetry.space_group_name_H-M   'P 1'
#
loop_
_entity.id
_entity.type
_entity.pdbx_description
1 polymer ?
#
loop_
_entity_poly.entity_id
_entity_poly.type
_entity_poly.pdbx_seq_one_letter_code
_entity_poly.pdbx_strand_id
1 'polypeptide(L)'
;MKLYEVSVEFTMVVQAGDEEDAWDVARENVRDAVGDADPHLHVVRRVTGAAQLRDGWDGMCIPYGGDGNTRIKDILGEATE
;
A
#
# COMPACT_ATOMS: atom_id res chain seq x y z
N MET A 1 16.43 -10.08 1.30
CA MET A 1 15.28 -9.67 2.14
C MET A 1 14.00 -10.34 1.61
N LYS A 2 12.91 -10.41 2.38
CA LYS A 2 11.64 -11.04 1.93
C LYS A 2 10.58 -9.97 1.71
N LEU A 3 9.71 -10.17 0.72
CA LEU A 3 8.58 -9.29 0.45
C LEU A 3 7.35 -9.74 1.23
N TYR A 4 6.59 -8.77 1.74
CA TYR A 4 5.33 -8.98 2.45
C TYR A 4 4.28 -8.01 1.94
N GLU A 5 3.05 -8.48 1.86
CA GLU A 5 1.86 -7.67 1.62
C GLU A 5 1.38 -7.18 2.99
N VAL A 6 1.18 -5.87 3.10
CA VAL A 6 0.69 -5.21 4.32
C VAL A 6 -0.53 -4.37 3.95
N SER A 7 -1.65 -4.62 4.62
CA SER A 7 -2.83 -3.76 4.51
C SER A 7 -2.78 -2.66 5.57
N VAL A 8 -3.22 -1.47 5.17
CA VAL A 8 -3.29 -0.27 6.02
C VAL A 8 -4.75 0.15 6.07
N GLU A 9 -5.33 0.23 7.27
CA GLU A 9 -6.71 0.64 7.47
C GLU A 9 -6.80 1.74 8.53
N PHE A 10 -7.59 2.78 8.25
CA PHE A 10 -7.90 3.82 9.23
C PHE A 10 -9.27 4.43 8.90
N THR A 11 -9.82 5.18 9.86
CA THR A 11 -11.07 5.92 9.69
C THR A 11 -10.77 7.40 9.84
N MET A 12 -11.38 8.21 8.97
CA MET A 12 -11.38 9.66 9.10
C MET A 12 -12.82 10.18 9.15
N VAL A 13 -12.99 11.32 9.82
CA VAL A 13 -14.26 12.05 9.85
C VAL A 13 -14.10 13.27 8.97
N VAL A 14 -15.04 13.48 8.05
CA VAL A 14 -15.08 14.65 7.17
C VAL A 14 -16.33 15.48 7.43
N GLN A 15 -16.24 16.77 7.14
CA GLN A 15 -17.39 17.66 7.07
C GLN A 15 -17.74 17.88 5.61
N ALA A 16 -18.99 17.61 5.23
CA ALA A 16 -19.47 17.70 3.86
C ALA A 16 -20.98 18.01 3.82
N GLY A 17 -21.46 18.47 2.67
CA GLY A 17 -22.88 18.79 2.43
C GLY A 17 -23.76 17.56 2.19
N ASP A 18 -23.20 16.53 1.57
CA ASP A 18 -23.85 15.24 1.27
C ASP A 18 -22.81 14.10 1.12
N GLU A 19 -23.26 12.93 0.67
CA GLU A 19 -22.42 11.72 0.55
C GLU A 19 -21.40 11.82 -0.60
N GLU A 20 -21.76 12.48 -1.71
CA GLU A 20 -20.85 12.65 -2.85
C GLU A 20 -19.73 13.63 -2.48
N ASP A 21 -20.10 14.77 -1.89
CA ASP A 21 -19.15 15.75 -1.35
C ASP A 21 -18.25 15.12 -0.25
N ALA A 22 -18.79 14.23 0.59
CA ALA A 22 -17.99 13.51 1.58
C ALA A 22 -16.90 12.63 0.94
N TRP A 23 -17.20 11.99 -0.20
CA TRP A 23 -16.22 11.19 -0.94
C TRP A 23 -15.12 12.06 -1.55
N ASP A 24 -15.49 13.20 -2.16
CA ASP A 24 -14.53 14.14 -2.74
C ASP A 24 -13.61 14.74 -1.66
N VAL A 25 -14.18 15.24 -0.56
CA VAL A 25 -13.40 15.77 0.58
C VAL A 25 -12.47 14.69 1.15
N ALA A 26 -12.94 13.46 1.33
CA ALA A 26 -12.10 12.37 1.81
C ALA A 26 -10.95 12.08 0.83
N ARG A 27 -11.21 12.01 -0.47
CA ARG A 27 -10.21 11.74 -1.50
C ARG A 27 -9.13 12.83 -1.55
N GLU A 28 -9.50 14.09 -1.43
CA GLU A 28 -8.56 15.21 -1.43
C GLU A 28 -7.66 15.23 -0.19
N ASN A 29 -8.19 14.81 0.97
CA ASN A 29 -7.50 14.92 2.26
C ASN A 29 -6.88 13.61 2.76
N VAL A 30 -7.13 12.46 2.11
CA VAL A 30 -6.67 11.13 2.59
C VAL A 30 -5.15 11.07 2.77
N ARG A 31 -4.40 11.76 1.91
CA ARG A 31 -2.93 11.76 1.98
C ARG A 31 -2.41 12.40 3.26
N ASP A 32 -3.02 13.49 3.68
CA ASP A 32 -2.65 14.20 4.90
C ASP A 32 -3.16 13.45 6.13
N ALA A 33 -4.39 12.90 6.05
CA ALA A 33 -4.97 12.09 7.12
C ALA A 33 -4.13 10.84 7.45
N VAL A 34 -3.51 10.19 6.46
CA VAL A 34 -2.58 9.07 6.68
C VAL A 34 -1.35 9.49 7.48
N GLY A 35 -0.87 10.74 7.32
CA GLY A 35 0.28 11.26 8.04
C GLY A 35 0.00 11.52 9.52
N ASP A 36 -1.23 11.93 9.83
CA ASP A 36 -1.67 12.25 11.20
C ASP A 36 -2.24 11.05 11.96
N ALA A 37 -2.74 10.04 11.24
CA ALA A 37 -3.39 8.87 11.84
C ALA A 37 -2.39 7.88 12.46
N ASP A 38 -2.89 7.08 13.40
CA ASP A 38 -2.29 5.80 13.80
C ASP A 38 -3.05 4.66 13.09
N PRO A 39 -2.66 4.28 11.86
CA PRO A 39 -3.42 3.29 11.09
C PRO A 39 -3.21 1.88 11.66
N HIS A 40 -4.26 1.06 11.55
CA HIS A 40 -4.15 -0.36 11.80
C HIS A 40 -3.37 -1.03 10.67
N LEU A 41 -2.18 -1.52 10.98
CA LEU A 41 -1.33 -2.26 10.06
C LEU A 41 -1.51 -3.77 10.25
N HIS A 42 -1.76 -4.48 9.16
CA HIS A 42 -1.86 -5.94 9.18
C HIS A 42 -0.97 -6.57 8.11
N VAL A 43 -0.03 -7.40 8.55
CA VAL A 43 0.82 -8.19 7.64
C VAL A 43 -0.01 -9.36 7.11
N VAL A 44 -0.45 -9.24 5.86
CA VAL A 44 -1.38 -10.19 5.24
C VAL A 44 -0.68 -11.51 4.96
N ARG A 45 0.47 -11.47 4.27
CA ARG A 45 1.23 -12.67 3.87
C ARG A 45 2.61 -12.32 3.33
N ARG A 46 3.46 -13.35 3.18
CA ARG A 46 4.67 -13.27 2.36
C ARG A 46 4.30 -13.26 0.88
N VAL A 47 4.91 -12.38 0.10
CA VAL A 47 4.82 -12.37 -1.37
C VAL A 47 5.92 -13.26 -1.94
N THR A 48 5.52 -14.24 -2.75
CA THR A 48 6.42 -15.23 -3.38
C THR A 48 6.30 -15.27 -4.89
N GLY A 49 5.39 -14.47 -5.49
CA GLY A 49 5.23 -14.42 -6.93
C GLY A 49 4.43 -13.21 -7.38
N ALA A 50 4.70 -12.72 -8.59
CA ALA A 50 4.08 -11.50 -9.13
C ALA A 50 2.55 -11.59 -9.26
N ALA A 51 2.00 -12.78 -9.45
CA ALA A 51 0.54 -13.01 -9.50
C ALA A 51 -0.17 -12.73 -8.15
N GLN A 52 0.57 -12.56 -7.06
CA GLN A 52 0.03 -12.20 -5.75
C GLN A 52 -0.09 -10.69 -5.54
N LEU A 53 0.52 -9.87 -6.40
CA LEU A 53 0.46 -8.41 -6.31
C LEU A 53 -0.93 -7.90 -6.70
N ARG A 54 -1.40 -6.86 -6.00
CA ARG A 54 -2.77 -6.32 -6.06
C ARG A 54 -2.73 -4.79 -6.02
N ASP A 55 -3.88 -4.15 -6.18
CA ASP A 55 -4.06 -2.72 -5.93
C ASP A 55 -3.07 -1.82 -6.71
N GLY A 56 -2.81 -2.19 -7.97
CA GLY A 56 -1.91 -1.47 -8.87
C GLY A 56 -0.42 -1.80 -8.70
N TRP A 57 -0.05 -2.67 -7.75
CA TRP A 57 1.32 -3.15 -7.63
C TRP A 57 1.64 -4.17 -8.73
N ASP A 58 2.82 -4.05 -9.29
CA ASP A 58 3.37 -5.01 -10.26
C ASP A 58 4.85 -5.27 -10.01
N GLY A 59 5.45 -6.13 -10.84
CA GLY A 59 6.86 -6.48 -10.72
C GLY A 59 7.83 -5.32 -10.99
N MET A 60 7.37 -4.19 -11.53
CA MET A 60 8.20 -3.03 -11.86
C MET A 60 8.26 -2.01 -10.71
N CYS A 61 7.37 -2.12 -9.72
CA CYS A 61 7.40 -1.31 -8.51
C CYS A 61 8.65 -1.58 -7.66
N ILE A 62 9.08 -0.57 -6.89
CA ILE A 62 10.14 -0.66 -5.88
C ILE A 62 9.46 -0.82 -4.52
N PRO A 63 9.80 -1.86 -3.73
CA PRO A 63 9.16 -2.07 -2.44
C PRO A 63 9.62 -1.03 -1.41
N TYR A 64 8.68 -0.58 -0.57
CA TYR A 64 9.01 0.27 0.58
C TYR A 64 9.91 -0.46 1.58
N GLY A 65 10.85 0.28 2.17
CA GLY A 65 11.87 -0.29 3.08
C GLY A 65 12.99 -1.07 2.39
N GLY A 66 13.00 -1.12 1.05
CA GLY A 66 14.11 -1.65 0.25
C GLY A 66 15.28 -0.65 0.12
N ASP A 67 16.14 -0.90 -0.87
CA ASP A 67 17.29 -0.06 -1.20
C ASP A 67 16.93 1.18 -2.06
N GLY A 68 15.65 1.34 -2.39
CA GLY A 68 15.14 2.43 -3.23
C GLY A 68 15.39 2.28 -4.72
N ASN A 69 15.97 1.16 -5.18
CA ASN A 69 16.34 0.96 -6.60
C ASN A 69 15.90 -0.40 -7.15
N THR A 70 15.99 -1.47 -6.36
CA THR A 70 15.70 -2.84 -6.78
C THR A 70 14.19 -3.07 -6.91
N ARG A 71 13.75 -3.63 -8.03
CA ARG A 71 12.32 -3.84 -8.32
C ARG A 71 11.83 -5.18 -7.79
N ILE A 72 10.51 -5.28 -7.56
CA ILE A 72 9.87 -6.49 -7.04
C ILE A 72 10.17 -7.73 -7.88
N LYS A 73 10.12 -7.64 -9.22
CA LYS A 73 10.37 -8.79 -10.10
C LYS A 73 11.78 -9.34 -9.96
N ASP A 74 12.77 -8.48 -9.68
CA ASP A 74 14.17 -8.89 -9.58
C ASP A 74 14.35 -9.63 -8.25
N ILE A 75 13.74 -9.13 -7.17
CA ILE A 75 13.70 -9.80 -5.85
C ILE A 75 13.01 -11.16 -5.91
N LEU A 76 11.91 -11.27 -6.66
CA LEU A 76 11.17 -12.53 -6.83
C LEU A 76 11.88 -13.49 -7.78
N GLY A 77 12.61 -12.98 -8.78
CA GLY A 77 13.43 -13.76 -9.70
C GLY A 77 14.72 -14.29 -9.08
N GLU A 78 15.23 -13.62 -8.04
CA GLU A 78 16.35 -14.08 -7.21
C GLU A 78 15.95 -15.14 -6.17
N ALA A 79 14.66 -15.42 -5.97
CA ALA A 79 14.19 -16.38 -4.95
C ALA A 79 14.30 -17.86 -5.38
N THR A 80 15.17 -18.18 -6.34
CA THR A 80 15.41 -19.54 -6.83
C THR A 80 16.86 -19.95 -6.59
N GLU A 81 17.15 -20.47 -5.39
CA GLU A 81 18.20 -21.44 -5.09
C GLU A 81 17.69 -22.42 -4.03
#